data_AF-A0A072UQ98-F1
#
_entry.id   AF-A0A072UQ98-F1
#
_cell.length_a   1.000
_cell.length_b   1.000
_cell.length_c   1.000
_cell.angle_alpha   90.00
_cell.angle_beta   90.00
_cell.angle_gamma   90.00
#
_symmetry.space_group_name_H-M   'P 1'
#
loop_
_entity.id
_entity.type
_entity.pdbx_description
1 polymer ?
#
loop_
_entity_poly.entity_id
_entity_poly.type
_entity_poly.pdbx_seq_one_letter_code
_entity_poly.pdbx_strand_id
1 'polypeptide(L)'
;MGDGIAIQSTNNSIKSNKDKKKKKKKNKNRGGSKKKMTHEQVLAFKFVTEWVSLDNPSSFATSSLVDDFGVQKPVGKNGDRVVFDLHCHSKCSDGFLSPSKVVERAHINGVKVLALTDHDTMAGIPEAVESARKYGIKIIPGVEVSTIFYPSGGDTEAEEPVHILAYYSSIGPSKFEELDKFLSNIRDGRYLRAKNMVLKLNKLKMALKWEHVCRIAGSGTAPGRLHVARAMVEAGYVENLKQAFARYLFDGGPAYSKGSEPVVEEAIKMICDTGGVAVLAHPWALKNPVAIIRRLKEAGLHGMEVYKSDGRLAAYSDLADAYGLLKIGGSDYHGRGGHHESELGSVNLPVLVLHDFLKVARPIWCNAIRELLECYAEEPSNTNLETITSQEMENEEFEATKLKLSNVSTSQGGTPVLIET
;
A
#
# COMPACT_ATOMS: atom_id res chain seq x y z
N MET A 1 -4.90 76.89 -13.29
CA MET A 1 -6.24 76.86 -13.90
C MET A 1 -6.79 75.48 -13.57
N GLY A 2 -7.38 75.22 -12.41
CA GLY A 2 -8.42 75.95 -11.65
C GLY A 2 -9.54 74.90 -11.48
N ASP A 3 -10.08 74.56 -10.32
CA ASP A 3 -10.20 75.21 -9.00
C ASP A 3 -10.24 74.07 -7.94
N GLY A 4 -9.71 74.19 -6.72
CA GLY A 4 -10.13 75.10 -5.64
C GLY A 4 -11.03 74.31 -4.65
N ILE A 5 -10.99 74.42 -3.32
CA ILE A 5 -10.48 75.41 -2.38
C ILE A 5 -10.43 74.72 -0.98
N ALA A 6 -9.48 75.16 -0.15
CA ALA A 6 -9.34 74.83 1.27
C ALA A 6 -10.31 75.61 2.18
N ILE A 7 -10.45 75.22 3.46
CA ILE A 7 -10.32 76.08 4.68
C ILE A 7 -11.06 75.49 5.90
N GLN A 8 -10.27 75.24 6.95
CA GLN A 8 -10.40 75.53 8.41
C GLN A 8 -11.78 75.39 9.12
N SER A 9 -11.88 74.51 10.13
CA SER A 9 -11.72 74.78 11.58
C SER A 9 -12.93 75.43 12.29
N THR A 10 -13.50 74.78 13.30
CA THR A 10 -13.50 75.20 14.72
C THR A 10 -14.59 74.49 15.56
N ASN A 11 -14.14 74.01 16.73
CA ASN A 11 -14.71 74.13 18.08
C ASN A 11 -16.13 73.65 18.46
N ASN A 12 -16.09 72.65 19.35
CA ASN A 12 -16.60 72.62 20.73
C ASN A 12 -18.11 72.48 21.03
N SER A 13 -18.36 71.43 21.83
CA SER A 13 -19.17 71.43 23.05
C SER A 13 -20.70 71.44 22.85
N ILE A 14 -21.59 70.72 23.55
CA ILE A 14 -21.59 70.15 24.90
C ILE A 14 -22.86 69.25 24.98
N LYS A 15 -22.75 68.10 25.70
CA LYS A 15 -23.78 67.36 26.49
C LYS A 15 -25.13 66.98 25.81
N SER A 16 -25.77 65.84 26.05
CA SER A 16 -25.63 64.78 27.06
C SER A 16 -26.60 63.65 26.74
N ASN A 17 -26.33 62.48 27.34
CA ASN A 17 -27.30 61.47 27.76
C ASN A 17 -28.01 60.64 26.67
N LYS A 18 -27.53 59.39 26.47
CA LYS A 18 -28.14 58.21 27.12
C LYS A 18 -27.44 56.89 26.75
N ASP A 19 -27.27 56.09 27.80
CA ASP A 19 -27.31 54.62 27.80
C ASP A 19 -26.13 53.80 27.27
N LYS A 20 -25.25 53.49 28.23
CA LYS A 20 -24.41 52.28 28.26
C LYS A 20 -25.29 51.02 28.04
N LYS A 21 -25.14 50.35 26.89
CA LYS A 21 -25.52 48.94 26.73
C LYS A 21 -24.31 48.10 26.28
N LYS A 22 -23.86 47.25 27.22
CA LYS A 22 -22.95 46.11 27.03
C LYS A 22 -23.31 45.32 25.76
N LYS A 23 -22.43 45.30 24.75
CA LYS A 23 -22.45 44.27 23.70
C LYS A 23 -21.48 43.14 24.08
N LYS A 24 -22.07 42.05 24.62
CA LYS A 24 -21.43 40.73 24.70
C LYS A 24 -20.98 40.31 23.29
N LYS A 25 -19.68 40.15 23.06
CA LYS A 25 -19.16 39.35 21.93
C LYS A 25 -19.53 37.89 22.20
N LYS A 26 -20.56 37.39 21.50
CA LYS A 26 -20.83 35.95 21.41
C LYS A 26 -19.68 35.31 20.62
N ASN A 27 -18.79 34.62 21.31
CA ASN A 27 -17.95 33.60 20.68
C ASN A 27 -18.87 32.53 20.10
N LYS A 28 -19.01 32.50 18.76
CA LYS A 28 -19.57 31.34 18.07
C LYS A 28 -18.55 30.21 18.18
N ASN A 29 -18.67 29.38 19.23
CA ASN A 29 -18.12 28.04 19.21
C ASN A 29 -18.71 27.32 18.00
N ARG A 30 -17.94 27.19 16.93
CA ARG A 30 -18.18 26.18 15.88
C ARG A 30 -17.83 24.82 16.48
N GLY A 31 -18.71 24.30 17.32
CA GLY A 31 -18.72 22.89 17.66
C GLY A 31 -19.10 22.13 16.40
N GLY A 32 -18.10 21.56 15.72
CA GLY A 32 -18.34 20.60 14.66
C GLY A 32 -19.07 19.42 15.27
N SER A 33 -20.36 19.27 14.96
CA SER A 33 -21.12 18.08 15.34
C SER A 33 -20.44 16.89 14.68
N LYS A 34 -19.87 15.96 15.45
CA LYS A 34 -19.38 14.68 14.94
C LYS A 34 -20.56 14.04 14.18
N LYS A 35 -20.40 13.84 12.86
CA LYS A 35 -21.41 13.18 12.04
C LYS A 35 -21.55 11.75 12.58
N LYS A 36 -22.74 11.38 13.07
CA LYS A 36 -23.00 10.01 13.54
C LYS A 36 -22.76 9.04 12.38
N MET A 37 -22.08 7.92 12.66
CA MET A 37 -21.86 6.86 11.69
C MET A 37 -23.20 6.29 11.20
N THR A 38 -23.27 5.91 9.93
CA THR A 38 -24.40 5.15 9.40
C THR A 38 -24.42 3.74 9.98
N HIS A 39 -25.56 3.06 9.93
CA HIS A 39 -25.67 1.66 10.40
C HIS A 39 -24.66 0.74 9.69
N GLU A 40 -24.51 0.91 8.37
CA GLU A 40 -23.52 0.20 7.57
C GLU A 40 -22.08 0.45 8.04
N GLN A 41 -21.73 1.72 8.33
CA GLN A 41 -20.42 2.07 8.86
C GLN A 41 -20.16 1.44 10.24
N VAL A 42 -21.18 1.33 11.08
CA VAL A 42 -21.06 0.67 12.39
C VAL A 42 -20.80 -0.83 12.23
N LEU A 43 -21.54 -1.51 11.35
CA LEU A 43 -21.32 -2.93 11.06
C LEU A 43 -19.94 -3.18 10.46
N ALA A 44 -19.54 -2.38 9.47
CA ALA A 44 -18.21 -2.45 8.87
C ALA A 44 -17.10 -2.22 9.90
N PHE A 45 -17.29 -1.24 10.79
CA PHE A 45 -16.34 -0.96 11.87
C PHE A 45 -16.21 -2.15 12.82
N LYS A 46 -17.33 -2.75 13.24
CA LYS A 46 -17.31 -3.96 14.09
C LYS A 46 -16.58 -5.11 13.40
N PHE A 47 -16.95 -5.42 12.16
CA PHE A 47 -16.33 -6.48 11.37
C PHE A 47 -14.81 -6.30 11.20
N VAL A 48 -14.39 -5.09 10.82
CA VAL A 48 -12.97 -4.77 10.63
C VAL A 48 -12.22 -4.84 11.97
N THR A 49 -12.79 -4.28 13.04
CA THR A 49 -12.15 -4.27 14.36
C THR A 49 -11.98 -5.69 14.89
N GLU A 50 -12.99 -6.54 14.75
CA GLU A 50 -12.91 -7.97 15.08
C GLU A 50 -11.81 -8.64 14.26
N TRP A 51 -11.80 -8.48 12.93
CA TRP A 51 -10.79 -9.06 12.06
C TRP A 51 -9.36 -8.62 12.42
N VAL A 52 -9.15 -7.33 12.70
CA VAL A 52 -7.84 -6.79 13.11
C VAL A 52 -7.39 -7.39 14.45
N SER A 53 -8.32 -7.72 15.34
CA SER A 53 -8.03 -8.19 16.70
C SER A 53 -7.84 -9.71 16.82
N LEU A 54 -8.20 -10.50 15.79
CA LEU A 54 -8.14 -11.97 15.82
C LEU A 54 -6.74 -12.51 16.19
N ASP A 55 -5.67 -11.81 15.81
CA ASP A 55 -4.29 -12.29 16.03
C ASP A 55 -3.67 -11.71 17.31
N ASN A 56 -4.41 -10.93 18.10
CA ASN A 56 -3.92 -10.25 19.31
C ASN A 56 -4.82 -10.54 20.53
N PRO A 57 -4.70 -11.74 21.15
CA PRO A 57 -5.47 -12.11 22.34
C PRO A 57 -5.19 -11.21 23.56
N SER A 58 -4.12 -10.41 23.55
CA SER A 58 -3.72 -9.51 24.64
C SER A 58 -4.32 -8.08 24.57
N SER A 59 -5.06 -7.72 23.53
CA SER A 59 -5.37 -6.31 23.23
C SER A 59 -6.60 -5.71 23.93
N PHE A 60 -7.28 -6.45 24.82
CA PHE A 60 -8.34 -5.90 25.69
C PHE A 60 -7.96 -5.80 27.18
N ALA A 61 -6.67 -5.86 27.52
CA ALA A 61 -6.23 -5.17 28.73
C ALA A 61 -6.28 -3.66 28.43
N THR A 62 -7.24 -2.96 29.02
CA THR A 62 -7.31 -1.50 29.03
C THR A 62 -5.97 -0.91 29.49
N SER A 63 -5.06 -0.64 28.55
CA SER A 63 -3.81 0.04 28.86
C SER A 63 -4.08 1.53 28.91
N SER A 64 -4.62 1.97 30.04
CA SER A 64 -4.28 3.30 30.53
C SER A 64 -2.77 3.29 30.76
N LEU A 65 -1.98 3.70 29.76
CA LEU A 65 -0.57 4.01 29.93
C LEU A 65 -0.50 5.24 30.84
N VAL A 66 -0.36 4.97 32.14
CA VAL A 66 -0.04 5.97 33.14
C VAL A 66 1.48 6.12 33.13
N ASP A 67 1.96 7.32 32.81
CA ASP A 67 3.34 7.72 33.08
C ASP A 67 3.56 7.78 34.60
N ASP A 68 4.81 7.66 35.06
CA ASP A 68 5.24 7.65 36.48
C ASP A 68 4.79 8.91 37.26
N PHE A 69 4.30 9.94 36.55
CA PHE A 69 3.76 11.18 37.11
C PHE A 69 2.22 11.28 37.11
N GLY A 70 1.49 10.21 36.78
CA GLY A 70 0.03 10.19 36.83
C GLY A 70 -0.66 11.09 35.79
N VAL A 71 0.09 11.62 34.80
CA VAL A 71 -0.45 12.44 33.73
C VAL A 71 -0.92 11.53 32.60
N GLN A 72 -2.23 11.50 32.36
CA GLN A 72 -2.79 10.91 31.15
C GLN A 72 -2.23 11.68 29.95
N LYS A 73 -1.30 11.08 29.19
CA LYS A 73 -1.00 11.58 27.84
C LYS A 73 -2.29 11.46 27.03
N PRO A 74 -2.75 12.53 26.36
CA PRO A 74 -3.92 12.41 25.51
C PRO A 74 -3.57 11.46 24.38
N VAL A 75 -4.11 10.24 24.43
CA VAL A 75 -4.37 9.44 23.24
C VAL A 75 -5.02 10.40 22.25
N GLY A 76 -4.45 10.51 21.05
CA GLY A 76 -4.95 11.42 20.02
C GLY A 76 -6.48 11.33 19.93
N LYS A 77 -7.13 12.47 19.71
CA LYS A 77 -8.59 12.72 19.76
C LYS A 77 -9.49 11.88 18.82
N ASN A 78 -9.09 10.67 18.42
CA ASN A 78 -9.79 9.79 17.47
C ASN A 78 -9.96 8.36 18.00
N GLY A 79 -10.72 8.18 19.09
CA GLY A 79 -11.04 6.86 19.66
C GLY A 79 -11.92 5.94 18.79
N ASP A 80 -12.21 6.27 17.52
CA ASP A 80 -13.19 5.55 16.68
C ASP A 80 -12.65 5.20 15.27
N ARG A 81 -11.34 5.25 15.02
CA ARG A 81 -10.81 5.10 13.66
C ARG A 81 -9.68 4.09 13.56
N VAL A 82 -9.94 3.00 12.83
CA VAL A 82 -8.92 2.08 12.35
C VAL A 82 -8.15 2.78 11.23
N VAL A 83 -6.86 3.05 11.45
CA VAL A 83 -5.96 3.61 10.43
C VAL A 83 -5.28 2.45 9.73
N PHE A 84 -5.25 2.49 8.40
CA PHE A 84 -4.62 1.46 7.59
C PHE A 84 -3.93 2.08 6.37
N ASP A 85 -2.94 1.38 5.85
CA ASP A 85 -2.17 1.78 4.68
C ASP A 85 -1.89 0.55 3.82
N LEU A 86 -2.37 0.55 2.58
CA LEU A 86 -2.35 -0.62 1.71
C LEU A 86 -1.30 -0.52 0.59
N HIS A 87 -0.38 0.44 0.65
CA HIS A 87 0.66 0.59 -0.36
C HIS A 87 1.88 1.31 0.24
N CYS A 88 2.95 0.55 0.48
CA CYS A 88 4.24 1.11 0.90
C CYS A 88 5.42 0.21 0.54
N HIS A 89 6.62 0.79 0.61
CA HIS A 89 7.87 0.22 0.13
C HIS A 89 8.94 0.19 1.22
N SER A 90 9.81 -0.81 1.15
CA SER A 90 10.97 -0.98 2.01
C SER A 90 12.27 -1.05 1.21
N LYS A 91 13.39 -1.22 1.92
CA LYS A 91 14.71 -1.45 1.31
C LYS A 91 14.80 -2.74 0.49
N CYS A 92 13.83 -3.65 0.57
CA CYS A 92 13.79 -4.84 -0.28
C CYS A 92 13.53 -4.50 -1.75
N SER A 93 13.03 -3.28 -2.04
CA SER A 93 12.91 -2.76 -3.40
C SER A 93 13.61 -1.41 -3.57
N ASP A 94 12.92 -0.29 -3.39
CA ASP A 94 13.49 1.05 -3.57
C ASP A 94 13.13 2.03 -2.44
N GLY A 95 12.58 1.54 -1.33
CA GLY A 95 12.42 2.29 -0.09
C GLY A 95 13.76 2.59 0.61
N PHE A 96 13.68 3.42 1.65
CA PHE A 96 14.82 3.84 2.48
C PHE A 96 14.84 3.19 3.85
N LEU A 97 13.74 2.56 4.28
CA LEU A 97 13.61 1.91 5.58
C LEU A 97 13.57 0.39 5.41
N SER A 98 14.19 -0.37 6.33
CA SER A 98 13.99 -1.82 6.34
C SER A 98 12.52 -2.16 6.63
N PRO A 99 12.02 -3.35 6.27
CA PRO A 99 10.67 -3.77 6.62
C PRO A 99 10.31 -3.53 8.09
N SER A 100 11.20 -3.86 9.03
CA SER A 100 10.99 -3.60 10.46
C SER A 100 10.79 -2.12 10.79
N LYS A 101 11.56 -1.24 10.13
CA LYS A 101 11.49 0.21 10.34
C LYS A 101 10.28 0.85 9.67
N VAL A 102 9.79 0.28 8.56
CA VAL A 102 8.49 0.65 7.97
C VAL A 102 7.37 0.36 8.96
N VAL A 103 7.37 -0.83 9.57
CA VAL A 103 6.36 -1.23 10.57
C VAL A 103 6.43 -0.34 11.82
N GLU A 104 7.62 -0.07 12.36
CA GLU A 104 7.80 0.86 13.48
C GLU A 104 7.25 2.25 13.15
N ARG A 105 7.53 2.76 11.94
CA ARG A 105 6.99 4.05 11.49
C ARG A 105 5.46 4.03 11.39
N ALA A 106 4.89 2.95 10.86
CA ALA A 106 3.45 2.77 10.77
C ALA A 106 2.79 2.78 12.17
N HIS A 107 3.42 2.09 13.15
CA HIS A 107 2.98 2.09 14.54
C HIS A 107 2.97 3.49 15.15
N ILE A 108 4.04 4.27 14.96
CA ILE A 108 4.13 5.66 15.44
C ILE A 108 2.98 6.51 14.89
N ASN A 109 2.56 6.25 13.64
CA ASN A 109 1.46 6.95 12.98
C ASN A 109 0.06 6.36 13.33
N GLY A 110 -0.01 5.35 14.20
CA GLY A 110 -1.26 4.74 14.66
C GLY A 110 -1.89 3.75 13.67
N VAL A 111 -1.15 3.33 12.65
CA VAL A 111 -1.59 2.31 11.68
C VAL A 111 -1.84 0.97 12.40
N LYS A 112 -2.94 0.30 12.04
CA LYS A 112 -3.36 -1.00 12.56
C LYS A 112 -3.31 -2.11 11.52
N VAL A 113 -3.44 -1.75 10.24
CA VAL A 113 -3.30 -2.68 9.11
C VAL A 113 -2.36 -2.08 8.10
N LEU A 114 -1.32 -2.81 7.72
CA LEU A 114 -0.30 -2.37 6.79
C LEU A 114 -0.12 -3.43 5.70
N ALA A 115 -0.16 -3.05 4.43
CA ALA A 115 0.33 -3.89 3.36
C ALA A 115 1.72 -3.42 2.94
N LEU A 116 2.71 -4.31 3.04
CA LEU A 116 4.03 -4.07 2.46
C LEU A 116 4.00 -4.58 1.02
N THR A 117 4.30 -3.73 0.05
CA THR A 117 4.08 -3.98 -1.38
C THR A 117 5.33 -3.60 -2.18
N ASP A 118 6.49 -4.09 -1.73
CA ASP A 118 7.77 -3.85 -2.40
C ASP A 118 7.71 -4.21 -3.90
N HIS A 119 8.43 -3.44 -4.73
CA HIS A 119 8.44 -3.68 -6.16
C HIS A 119 9.05 -5.04 -6.54
N ASP A 120 8.25 -5.85 -7.23
CA ASP A 120 8.62 -7.16 -7.80
C ASP A 120 9.25 -8.13 -6.79
N THR A 121 8.97 -8.02 -5.48
CA THR A 121 9.48 -8.95 -4.48
C THR A 121 8.61 -8.98 -3.23
N MET A 122 8.53 -10.17 -2.60
CA MET A 122 7.90 -10.37 -1.29
C MET A 122 8.95 -10.64 -0.19
N ALA A 123 10.24 -10.43 -0.47
CA ALA A 123 11.33 -10.77 0.46
C ALA A 123 11.27 -10.03 1.81
N GLY A 124 10.61 -8.86 1.85
CA GLY A 124 10.44 -8.08 3.07
C GLY A 124 9.30 -8.55 3.98
N ILE A 125 8.39 -9.41 3.48
CA ILE A 125 7.18 -9.82 4.21
C ILE A 125 7.51 -10.53 5.53
N PRO A 126 8.42 -11.53 5.61
CA PRO A 126 8.70 -12.21 6.87
C PRO A 126 9.22 -11.28 7.96
N GLU A 127 10.14 -10.36 7.61
CA GLU A 127 10.66 -9.35 8.54
C GLU A 127 9.56 -8.38 9.00
N ALA A 128 8.68 -7.94 8.09
CA ALA A 128 7.57 -7.07 8.42
C ALA A 128 6.58 -7.74 9.38
N VAL A 129 6.19 -8.99 9.10
CA VAL A 129 5.29 -9.79 9.94
C VAL A 129 5.86 -9.95 11.35
N GLU A 130 7.13 -10.35 11.48
CA GLU A 130 7.80 -10.50 12.77
C GLU A 130 7.87 -9.19 13.56
N SER A 131 8.22 -8.08 12.90
CA SER A 131 8.22 -6.76 13.54
C SER A 131 6.83 -6.34 14.00
N ALA A 132 5.80 -6.64 13.21
CA ALA A 132 4.42 -6.22 13.45
C ALA A 132 3.79 -6.89 14.67
N ARG A 133 4.23 -8.11 15.03
CA ARG A 133 3.84 -8.78 16.28
C ARG A 133 4.07 -7.89 17.50
N LYS A 134 5.19 -7.17 17.53
CA LYS A 134 5.61 -6.31 18.66
C LYS A 134 4.70 -5.10 18.85
N TYR A 135 4.03 -4.67 17.77
CA TYR A 135 3.25 -3.43 17.73
C TYR A 135 1.74 -3.66 17.61
N GLY A 136 1.31 -4.93 17.53
CA GLY A 136 -0.09 -5.30 17.28
C GLY A 136 -0.61 -4.75 15.96
N ILE A 137 0.25 -4.76 14.92
CA ILE A 137 -0.13 -4.39 13.55
C ILE A 137 -0.42 -5.67 12.77
N LYS A 138 -1.51 -5.68 12.00
CA LYS A 138 -1.77 -6.76 11.04
C LYS A 138 -1.09 -6.45 9.71
N ILE A 139 -0.25 -7.37 9.23
CA ILE A 139 0.36 -7.28 7.91
C ILE A 139 -0.53 -8.00 6.89
N ILE A 140 -0.81 -7.33 5.77
CA ILE A 140 -1.32 -7.98 4.55
C ILE A 140 -0.11 -8.20 3.63
N PRO A 141 0.30 -9.46 3.38
CA PRO A 141 1.34 -9.74 2.41
C PRO A 141 0.98 -9.21 1.03
N GLY A 142 1.89 -8.47 0.42
CA GLY A 142 1.67 -7.94 -0.91
C GLY A 142 2.96 -7.69 -1.69
N VAL A 143 2.77 -7.29 -2.95
CA VAL A 143 3.83 -6.95 -3.89
C VAL A 143 3.28 -5.95 -4.90
N GLU A 144 4.08 -4.97 -5.32
CA GLU A 144 3.76 -4.12 -6.47
C GLU A 144 4.49 -4.66 -7.70
N VAL A 145 3.74 -5.25 -8.63
CA VAL A 145 4.27 -5.87 -9.84
C VAL A 145 4.42 -4.82 -10.94
N SER A 146 5.63 -4.70 -11.47
CA SER A 146 5.97 -3.84 -12.60
C SER A 146 5.54 -4.49 -13.90
N THR A 147 4.73 -3.80 -14.68
CA THR A 147 4.15 -4.34 -15.92
C THR A 147 4.20 -3.31 -17.04
N ILE A 148 3.90 -3.76 -18.25
CA ILE A 148 3.71 -2.89 -19.40
C ILE A 148 2.33 -3.12 -20.01
N PHE A 149 1.64 -2.03 -20.33
CA PHE A 149 0.42 -2.05 -21.11
C PHE A 149 0.72 -1.74 -22.57
N TYR A 150 0.19 -2.59 -23.47
CA TYR A 150 0.25 -2.39 -24.91
C TYR A 150 -1.15 -2.02 -25.43
N PRO A 151 -1.36 -0.79 -25.91
CA PRO A 151 -2.63 -0.40 -26.52
C PRO A 151 -3.00 -1.31 -27.70
N SER A 152 -4.28 -1.67 -27.83
CA SER A 152 -4.79 -2.44 -28.96
C SER A 152 -5.22 -1.49 -30.07
N GLY A 153 -4.61 -1.63 -31.25
CA GLY A 153 -4.89 -0.81 -32.44
C GLY A 153 -3.58 -0.31 -33.05
N GLY A 154 -3.36 -0.56 -34.33
CA GLY A 154 -2.09 -0.34 -35.05
C GLY A 154 -1.59 1.11 -35.17
N ASP A 155 -2.05 2.02 -34.32
CA ASP A 155 -1.65 3.42 -34.33
C ASP A 155 -0.79 3.73 -33.12
N THR A 156 0.51 3.96 -33.35
CA THR A 156 1.44 4.92 -32.69
C THR A 156 1.43 5.16 -31.17
N GLU A 157 0.60 4.51 -30.36
CA GLU A 157 0.58 4.66 -28.91
C GLU A 157 1.72 3.82 -28.31
N ALA A 158 2.68 4.54 -27.72
CA ALA A 158 3.81 3.92 -27.06
C ALA A 158 3.35 3.07 -25.88
N GLU A 159 4.01 1.92 -25.69
CA GLU A 159 3.93 1.10 -24.48
C GLU A 159 3.93 1.99 -23.22
N GLU A 160 3.06 1.68 -22.25
CA GLU A 160 2.91 2.47 -21.04
C GLU A 160 3.20 1.61 -19.80
N PRO A 161 4.13 2.03 -18.91
CA PRO A 161 4.35 1.35 -17.64
C PRO A 161 3.09 1.39 -16.77
N VAL A 162 2.71 0.23 -16.25
CA VAL A 162 1.57 0.07 -15.34
C VAL A 162 2.03 -0.77 -14.16
N HIS A 163 1.56 -0.44 -12.95
CA HIS A 163 1.86 -1.26 -11.78
C HIS A 163 0.59 -1.86 -11.19
N ILE A 164 0.68 -3.14 -10.81
CA ILE A 164 -0.43 -3.88 -10.21
C ILE A 164 -0.02 -4.31 -8.81
N LEU A 165 -0.77 -3.87 -7.81
CA LEU A 165 -0.68 -4.35 -6.44
C LEU A 165 -1.34 -5.73 -6.37
N ALA A 166 -0.67 -6.67 -5.71
CA ALA A 166 -1.21 -7.96 -5.36
C ALA A 166 -1.28 -8.09 -3.83
N TYR A 167 -2.42 -8.56 -3.32
CA TYR A 167 -2.61 -8.81 -1.90
C TYR A 167 -2.97 -10.27 -1.63
N TYR A 168 -2.22 -10.90 -0.74
CA TYR A 168 -2.37 -12.31 -0.40
C TYR A 168 -2.83 -12.48 1.05
N SER A 169 -3.24 -13.71 1.36
CA SER A 169 -3.58 -14.11 2.72
C SER A 169 -2.34 -14.08 3.62
N SER A 170 -2.52 -14.29 4.93
CA SER A 170 -1.40 -14.42 5.87
C SER A 170 -0.47 -15.59 5.57
N ILE A 171 -0.94 -16.61 4.84
CA ILE A 171 -0.12 -17.74 4.37
C ILE A 171 0.41 -17.53 2.93
N GLY A 172 0.34 -16.30 2.43
CA GLY A 172 0.92 -15.93 1.14
C GLY A 172 0.17 -16.50 -0.08
N PRO A 173 0.84 -16.56 -1.24
CA PRO A 173 0.29 -17.10 -2.49
C PRO A 173 0.20 -18.63 -2.46
N SER A 174 -0.82 -19.21 -3.13
CA SER A 174 -0.99 -20.66 -3.23
C SER A 174 0.05 -21.37 -4.11
N LYS A 175 0.73 -20.62 -5.00
CA LYS A 175 1.79 -21.12 -5.89
C LYS A 175 3.01 -20.21 -5.80
N PHE A 176 3.63 -20.22 -4.62
CA PHE A 176 4.70 -19.28 -4.29
C PHE A 176 5.89 -19.36 -5.27
N GLU A 177 6.33 -20.56 -5.63
CA GLU A 177 7.49 -20.78 -6.50
C GLU A 177 7.25 -20.25 -7.92
N GLU A 178 6.04 -20.41 -8.45
CA GLU A 178 5.66 -19.86 -9.75
C GLU A 178 5.65 -18.32 -9.72
N LEU A 179 5.06 -17.74 -8.67
CA LEU A 179 5.05 -16.30 -8.48
C LEU A 179 6.47 -15.74 -8.31
N ASP A 180 7.29 -16.32 -7.43
CA ASP A 180 8.64 -15.80 -7.20
C ASP A 180 9.52 -15.94 -8.46
N LYS A 181 9.38 -17.03 -9.23
CA LYS A 181 10.05 -17.15 -10.53
C LYS A 181 9.59 -16.05 -11.50
N PHE A 182 8.29 -15.79 -11.58
CA PHE A 182 7.74 -14.70 -12.39
C PHE A 182 8.33 -13.35 -11.97
N LEU A 183 8.30 -13.03 -10.68
CA LEU A 183 8.87 -11.80 -10.13
C LEU A 183 10.38 -11.70 -10.33
N SER A 184 11.11 -12.82 -10.20
CA SER A 184 12.57 -12.87 -10.43
C SER A 184 12.95 -12.51 -11.85
N ASN A 185 12.19 -12.95 -12.85
CA ASN A 185 12.45 -12.57 -14.24
C ASN A 185 12.32 -11.05 -14.45
N ILE A 186 11.37 -10.40 -13.76
CA ILE A 186 11.22 -8.93 -13.80
C ILE A 186 12.44 -8.26 -13.16
N ARG A 187 12.89 -8.77 -12.00
CA ARG A 187 14.09 -8.29 -11.30
C ARG A 187 15.36 -8.44 -12.15
N ASP A 188 15.52 -9.53 -12.88
CA ASP A 188 16.64 -9.75 -13.80
C ASP A 188 16.64 -8.74 -14.97
N GLY A 189 15.47 -8.51 -15.57
CA GLY A 189 15.28 -7.48 -16.59
C GLY A 189 15.62 -6.08 -16.07
N ARG A 190 15.18 -5.76 -14.86
CA ARG A 190 15.47 -4.51 -14.15
C ARG A 190 16.97 -4.33 -13.92
N TYR A 191 17.66 -5.39 -13.51
CA TYR A 191 19.12 -5.38 -13.31
C TYR A 191 19.87 -5.06 -14.61
N LEU A 192 19.51 -5.73 -15.71
CA LEU A 192 20.07 -5.47 -17.04
C LEU A 192 19.78 -4.04 -17.50
N ARG A 193 18.56 -3.56 -17.29
CA ARG A 193 18.18 -2.18 -17.59
C ARG A 193 19.07 -1.19 -16.85
N ALA A 194 19.28 -1.34 -15.54
CA ALA A 194 20.12 -0.42 -14.78
C ALA A 194 21.58 -0.43 -15.24
N LYS A 195 22.15 -1.61 -15.58
CA LYS A 195 23.47 -1.68 -16.20
C LYS A 195 23.54 -0.86 -17.49
N ASN A 196 22.54 -1.00 -18.36
CA ASN A 196 22.46 -0.24 -19.60
C ASN A 196 22.35 1.27 -19.36
N MET A 197 21.59 1.70 -18.34
CA MET A 197 21.52 3.12 -17.96
C MET A 197 22.89 3.65 -17.52
N VAL A 198 23.63 2.90 -16.69
CA VAL A 198 25.00 3.27 -16.27
C VAL A 198 25.93 3.38 -17.47
N LEU A 199 25.87 2.43 -18.41
CA LEU A 199 26.66 2.50 -19.66
C LEU A 199 26.33 3.75 -20.49
N LYS A 200 25.06 4.13 -20.58
CA LYS A 200 24.64 5.37 -21.28
C LYS A 200 25.14 6.62 -20.57
N LEU A 201 25.04 6.69 -19.25
CA LEU A 201 25.58 7.78 -18.44
C LEU A 201 27.11 7.91 -18.62
N ASN A 202 27.84 6.80 -18.65
CA ASN A 202 29.28 6.80 -18.93
C ASN A 202 29.62 7.38 -20.31
N LYS A 203 28.81 7.09 -21.34
CA LYS A 203 28.96 7.70 -22.68
C LYS A 203 28.72 9.21 -22.65
N LEU A 204 27.86 9.70 -21.76
CA LEU A 204 27.61 11.11 -21.49
C LEU A 204 28.67 11.76 -20.57
N LYS A 205 29.84 11.11 -20.40
CA LYS A 205 30.97 11.57 -19.57
C LYS A 205 30.66 11.65 -18.06
N MET A 206 29.63 10.93 -17.62
CA MET A 206 29.35 10.71 -16.20
C MET A 206 29.86 9.32 -15.81
N ALA A 207 31.10 9.25 -15.32
CA ALA A 207 31.82 8.03 -14.96
C ALA A 207 31.24 7.32 -13.71
N LEU A 208 29.97 6.91 -13.79
CA LEU A 208 29.25 6.23 -12.74
C LEU A 208 29.64 4.74 -12.70
N LYS A 209 30.10 4.28 -11.54
CA LYS A 209 30.51 2.89 -11.32
C LYS A 209 29.30 2.00 -11.00
N TRP A 210 29.27 0.80 -11.57
CA TRP A 210 28.19 -0.16 -11.33
C TRP A 210 28.11 -0.57 -9.85
N GLU A 211 29.26 -0.74 -9.22
CA GLU A 211 29.41 -1.14 -7.82
C GLU A 211 28.77 -0.11 -6.87
N HIS A 212 28.80 1.17 -7.26
CA HIS A 212 28.15 2.24 -6.50
C HIS A 212 26.63 2.10 -6.53
N VAL A 213 26.05 1.81 -7.70
CA VAL A 213 24.61 1.56 -7.84
C VAL A 213 24.20 0.33 -7.02
N CYS A 214 24.95 -0.76 -7.11
CA CYS A 214 24.69 -1.97 -6.31
C CYS A 214 24.77 -1.71 -4.81
N ARG A 215 25.76 -0.92 -4.35
CA ARG A 215 25.87 -0.55 -2.93
C ARG A 215 24.63 0.20 -2.44
N ILE A 216 24.09 1.10 -3.26
CA ILE A 216 22.90 1.88 -2.92
C ILE A 216 21.64 1.00 -2.90
N ALA A 217 21.50 0.07 -3.86
CA ALA A 217 20.39 -0.88 -3.88
C ALA A 217 20.43 -1.83 -2.68
N GLY A 218 21.63 -2.25 -2.25
CA GLY A 218 21.80 -3.21 -1.17
C GLY A 218 21.80 -4.66 -1.68
N SER A 219 22.11 -5.58 -0.76
CA SER A 219 22.19 -7.00 -1.09
C SER A 219 20.81 -7.57 -1.44
N GLY A 220 20.75 -8.43 -2.46
CA GLY A 220 19.51 -9.11 -2.88
C GLY A 220 18.48 -8.22 -3.58
N THR A 221 18.76 -6.93 -3.78
CA THR A 221 17.82 -5.96 -4.38
C THR A 221 18.23 -5.64 -5.81
N ALA A 222 17.30 -5.82 -6.75
CA ALA A 222 17.55 -5.50 -8.16
C ALA A 222 17.56 -3.97 -8.38
N PRO A 223 18.67 -3.36 -8.83
CA PRO A 223 18.75 -1.92 -8.96
C PRO A 223 17.77 -1.37 -10.01
N GLY A 224 16.80 -0.57 -9.59
CA GLY A 224 15.94 0.24 -10.47
C GLY A 224 16.49 1.63 -10.83
N ARG A 225 15.69 2.40 -11.60
CA ARG A 225 16.01 3.78 -12.02
C ARG A 225 16.31 4.70 -10.83
N LEU A 226 15.60 4.52 -9.72
CA LEU A 226 15.78 5.31 -8.51
C LEU A 226 17.19 5.12 -7.89
N HIS A 227 17.72 3.89 -7.90
CA HIS A 227 19.08 3.62 -7.41
C HIS A 227 20.15 4.27 -8.29
N VAL A 228 19.95 4.25 -9.61
CA VAL A 228 20.82 4.98 -10.55
C VAL A 228 20.75 6.49 -10.27
N ALA A 229 19.56 7.05 -10.08
CA ALA A 229 19.37 8.46 -9.75
C ALA A 229 20.09 8.85 -8.44
N ARG A 230 19.96 8.02 -7.39
CA ARG A 230 20.67 8.21 -6.11
C ARG A 230 22.18 8.16 -6.31
N ALA A 231 22.69 7.22 -7.11
CA ALA A 231 24.10 7.12 -7.42
C ALA A 231 24.61 8.38 -8.16
N MET A 232 23.80 8.93 -9.07
CA MET A 232 24.12 10.20 -9.74
C MET A 232 24.19 11.38 -8.76
N VAL A 233 23.28 11.44 -7.78
CA VAL A 233 23.30 12.47 -6.73
C VAL A 233 24.54 12.31 -5.84
N GLU A 234 24.81 11.11 -5.33
CA GLU A 234 25.97 10.85 -4.48
C GLU A 234 27.31 11.08 -5.20
N ALA A 235 27.36 10.85 -6.52
CA ALA A 235 28.53 11.13 -7.35
C ALA A 235 28.66 12.61 -7.75
N GLY A 236 27.70 13.48 -7.39
CA GLY A 236 27.74 14.91 -7.69
C GLY A 236 27.41 15.28 -9.14
N TYR A 237 26.85 14.37 -9.93
CA TYR A 237 26.45 14.66 -11.32
C TYR A 237 25.14 15.44 -11.42
N VAL A 238 24.31 15.37 -10.39
CA VAL A 238 23.02 16.06 -10.26
C VAL A 238 22.78 16.46 -8.81
N GLU A 239 22.06 17.56 -8.61
CA GLU A 239 21.77 18.15 -7.29
C GLU A 239 20.75 17.34 -6.49
N ASN A 240 19.81 16.68 -7.17
CA ASN A 240 18.70 15.96 -6.54
C ASN A 240 18.06 14.96 -7.51
N LEU A 241 17.21 14.09 -6.98
CA LEU A 241 16.49 13.06 -7.75
C LEU A 241 15.63 13.66 -8.86
N LYS A 242 14.96 14.79 -8.60
CA LYS A 242 14.12 15.46 -9.59
C LYS A 242 14.93 15.85 -10.82
N GLN A 243 16.14 16.37 -10.64
CA GLN A 243 17.03 16.70 -11.74
C GLN A 243 17.51 15.45 -12.50
N ALA A 244 17.81 14.35 -11.80
CA ALA A 244 18.19 13.07 -12.42
C ALA A 244 17.10 12.57 -13.38
N PHE A 245 15.85 12.50 -12.90
CA PHE A 245 14.72 12.07 -13.72
C PHE A 245 14.42 13.05 -14.85
N ALA A 246 14.34 14.36 -14.57
CA ALA A 246 13.98 15.35 -15.58
C ALA A 246 14.98 15.48 -16.73
N ARG A 247 16.28 15.25 -16.49
CA ARG A 247 17.32 15.46 -17.50
C ARG A 247 17.80 14.19 -18.18
N TYR A 248 17.83 13.05 -17.46
CA TYR A 248 18.55 11.87 -17.92
C TYR A 248 17.69 10.60 -17.95
N LEU A 249 16.86 10.39 -16.93
CA LEU A 249 16.23 9.09 -16.67
C LEU A 249 14.72 9.02 -16.99
N PHE A 250 14.11 10.10 -17.46
CA PHE A 250 12.72 10.10 -17.94
C PHE A 250 12.52 9.16 -19.14
N ASP A 251 11.29 8.78 -19.41
CA ASP A 251 10.98 7.86 -20.52
C ASP A 251 11.39 8.46 -21.88
N GLY A 252 12.26 7.75 -22.60
CA GLY A 252 12.86 8.26 -23.84
C GLY A 252 14.06 9.20 -23.63
N GLY A 253 14.47 9.46 -22.39
CA GLY A 253 15.59 10.33 -22.06
C GLY A 253 16.98 9.76 -22.42
N PRO A 254 18.05 10.58 -22.32
CA PRO A 254 19.38 10.23 -22.79
C PRO A 254 19.97 8.94 -22.20
N ALA A 255 19.68 8.65 -20.93
CA ALA A 255 20.14 7.46 -20.24
C ALA A 255 19.03 6.44 -19.99
N TYR A 256 17.82 6.69 -20.50
CA TYR A 256 16.69 5.75 -20.40
C TYR A 256 17.02 4.44 -21.10
N SER A 257 16.68 3.32 -20.49
CA SER A 257 16.71 2.00 -21.12
C SER A 257 15.37 1.34 -20.87
N LYS A 258 14.82 0.66 -21.89
CA LYS A 258 13.62 -0.15 -21.73
C LYS A 258 13.92 -1.37 -20.85
N GLY A 259 12.92 -1.82 -20.10
CA GLY A 259 12.97 -3.07 -19.36
C GLY A 259 12.36 -4.21 -20.18
N SER A 260 12.17 -5.35 -19.52
CA SER A 260 11.50 -6.55 -20.05
C SER A 260 10.33 -6.92 -19.16
N GLU A 261 9.54 -5.92 -18.76
CA GLU A 261 8.34 -6.11 -17.96
C GLU A 261 7.32 -6.99 -18.71
N PRO A 262 6.59 -7.86 -17.98
CA PRO A 262 5.53 -8.67 -18.53
C PRO A 262 4.34 -7.80 -18.95
N VAL A 263 3.54 -8.33 -19.87
CA VAL A 263 2.27 -7.73 -20.26
C VAL A 263 1.36 -7.69 -19.03
N VAL A 264 0.71 -6.55 -18.78
CA VAL A 264 -0.11 -6.34 -17.58
C VAL A 264 -1.23 -7.37 -17.41
N GLU A 265 -1.84 -7.84 -18.50
CA GLU A 265 -2.84 -8.92 -18.46
C GLU A 265 -2.25 -10.25 -17.96
N GLU A 266 -1.00 -10.58 -18.32
CA GLU A 266 -0.31 -11.78 -17.82
C GLU A 266 -0.04 -11.66 -16.32
N ALA A 267 0.35 -10.48 -15.86
CA ALA A 267 0.58 -10.23 -14.44
C ALA A 267 -0.72 -10.32 -13.62
N ILE A 268 -1.83 -9.75 -14.10
CA ILE A 268 -3.14 -9.88 -13.45
C ILE A 268 -3.53 -11.36 -13.37
N LYS A 269 -3.38 -12.11 -14.46
CA LYS A 269 -3.66 -13.55 -14.47
C LYS A 269 -2.81 -14.30 -13.45
N MET A 270 -1.50 -14.05 -13.41
CA MET A 270 -0.57 -14.66 -12.44
C MET A 270 -1.00 -14.37 -11.00
N ILE A 271 -1.42 -13.14 -10.70
CA ILE A 271 -1.90 -12.77 -9.36
C ILE A 271 -3.18 -13.55 -9.01
N CYS A 272 -4.14 -13.65 -9.94
CA CYS A 272 -5.38 -14.39 -9.73
C CYS A 272 -5.12 -15.89 -9.54
N ASP A 273 -4.26 -16.50 -10.39
CA ASP A 273 -3.91 -17.92 -10.35
C ASP A 273 -3.15 -18.32 -9.07
N THR A 274 -2.56 -17.35 -8.37
CA THR A 274 -1.81 -17.53 -7.12
C THR A 274 -2.63 -17.16 -5.88
N GLY A 275 -3.93 -16.90 -6.03
CA GLY A 275 -4.83 -16.59 -4.91
C GLY A 275 -4.73 -15.15 -4.40
N GLY A 276 -4.29 -14.21 -5.23
CA GLY A 276 -4.11 -12.80 -4.88
C GLY A 276 -5.25 -11.90 -5.36
N VAL A 277 -5.42 -10.76 -4.69
CA VAL A 277 -6.30 -9.67 -5.14
C VAL A 277 -5.50 -8.69 -5.99
N ALA A 278 -5.73 -8.68 -7.30
CA ALA A 278 -5.10 -7.76 -8.25
C ALA A 278 -5.74 -6.35 -8.27
N VAL A 279 -4.93 -5.32 -8.06
CA VAL A 279 -5.38 -3.93 -7.97
C VAL A 279 -4.47 -2.97 -8.73
N LEU A 280 -5.03 -2.05 -9.52
CA LEU A 280 -4.26 -1.04 -10.25
C LEU A 280 -3.71 0.03 -9.30
N ALA A 281 -2.38 0.16 -9.26
CA ALA A 281 -1.69 1.17 -8.47
C ALA A 281 -1.75 2.55 -9.17
N HIS A 282 -1.81 3.61 -8.37
CA HIS A 282 -1.65 5.02 -8.75
C HIS A 282 -2.10 5.38 -10.19
N PRO A 283 -3.37 5.13 -10.58
CA PRO A 283 -3.88 5.29 -11.95
C PRO A 283 -3.79 6.71 -12.49
N TRP A 284 -3.51 7.67 -11.62
CA TRP A 284 -3.23 9.07 -11.94
C TRP A 284 -1.86 9.35 -12.56
N ALA A 285 -0.97 8.36 -12.61
CA ALA A 285 0.27 8.42 -13.36
C ALA A 285 0.09 8.05 -14.85
N LEU A 286 -1.05 7.43 -15.21
CA LEU A 286 -1.33 6.97 -16.56
C LEU A 286 -1.77 8.11 -17.48
N LYS A 287 -1.40 8.02 -18.76
CA LYS A 287 -1.80 8.93 -19.83
C LYS A 287 -3.27 8.75 -20.20
N ASN A 288 -3.73 7.50 -20.31
CA ASN A 288 -5.12 7.18 -20.67
C ASN A 288 -5.75 6.16 -19.68
N PRO A 289 -6.05 6.58 -18.44
CA PRO A 289 -6.52 5.66 -17.41
C PRO A 289 -7.83 4.96 -17.78
N VAL A 290 -8.78 5.62 -18.45
CA VAL A 290 -10.10 5.04 -18.76
C VAL A 290 -9.97 3.82 -19.69
N ALA A 291 -9.20 3.94 -20.78
CA ALA A 291 -9.03 2.86 -21.73
C ALA A 291 -8.28 1.67 -21.11
N ILE A 292 -7.25 1.95 -20.31
CA ILE A 292 -6.47 0.93 -19.60
C ILE A 292 -7.37 0.20 -18.60
N ILE A 293 -8.07 0.92 -17.72
CA ILE A 293 -8.91 0.34 -16.67
C ILE A 293 -9.98 -0.58 -17.25
N ARG A 294 -10.65 -0.19 -18.35
CA ARG A 294 -11.61 -1.05 -19.03
C ARG A 294 -11.01 -2.40 -19.40
N ARG A 295 -9.83 -2.38 -20.03
CA ARG A 295 -9.16 -3.60 -20.51
C ARG A 295 -8.59 -4.44 -19.36
N LEU A 296 -8.07 -3.81 -18.31
CA LEU A 296 -7.62 -4.52 -17.12
C LEU A 296 -8.78 -5.18 -16.39
N LYS A 297 -9.96 -4.53 -16.36
CA LYS A 297 -11.18 -5.14 -15.80
C LYS A 297 -11.55 -6.42 -16.54
N GLU A 298 -11.49 -6.43 -17.87
CA GLU A 298 -11.71 -7.62 -18.69
C GLU A 298 -10.67 -8.72 -18.42
N ALA A 299 -9.44 -8.35 -18.06
CA ALA A 299 -8.36 -9.27 -17.68
C ALA A 299 -8.47 -9.82 -16.25
N GLY A 300 -9.45 -9.39 -15.44
CA GLY A 300 -9.67 -9.89 -14.08
C GLY A 300 -9.24 -8.93 -12.95
N LEU A 301 -9.05 -7.64 -13.24
CA LEU A 301 -8.75 -6.65 -12.21
C LEU A 301 -9.88 -6.54 -11.16
N HIS A 302 -9.51 -6.59 -9.88
CA HIS A 302 -10.46 -6.52 -8.76
C HIS A 302 -10.67 -5.10 -8.25
N GLY A 303 -9.65 -4.25 -8.32
CA GLY A 303 -9.69 -2.92 -7.74
C GLY A 303 -8.74 -1.92 -8.38
N MET A 304 -8.79 -0.70 -7.89
CA MET A 304 -7.84 0.37 -8.20
C MET A 304 -7.61 1.29 -7.00
N GLU A 305 -6.45 1.92 -6.95
CA GLU A 305 -6.23 3.02 -6.02
C GLU A 305 -7.06 4.24 -6.43
N VAL A 306 -7.81 4.77 -5.47
CA VAL A 306 -8.73 5.89 -5.65
C VAL A 306 -8.43 7.00 -4.65
N TYR A 307 -7.97 6.65 -3.45
CA TYR A 307 -7.77 7.60 -2.38
C TYR A 307 -6.41 8.29 -2.48
N LYS A 308 -6.45 9.58 -2.80
CA LYS A 308 -5.28 10.46 -2.81
C LYS A 308 -5.62 11.85 -2.30
N SER A 309 -4.64 12.51 -1.68
CA SER A 309 -4.74 13.85 -1.10
C SER A 309 -4.65 15.01 -2.10
N ASP A 310 -4.81 14.77 -3.41
CA ASP A 310 -4.58 15.78 -4.47
C ASP A 310 -5.83 16.23 -5.23
N GLY A 311 -7.03 15.91 -4.71
CA GLY A 311 -8.30 16.39 -5.25
C GLY A 311 -8.89 15.57 -6.40
N ARG A 312 -8.21 14.49 -6.85
CA ARG A 312 -8.72 13.61 -7.93
C ARG A 312 -9.62 12.47 -7.45
N LEU A 313 -9.92 12.42 -6.15
CA LEU A 313 -10.71 11.38 -5.51
C LEU A 313 -12.05 11.11 -6.22
N ALA A 314 -12.83 12.16 -6.53
CA ALA A 314 -14.16 11.99 -7.11
C ALA A 314 -14.11 11.29 -8.48
N ALA A 315 -13.25 11.77 -9.39
CA ALA A 315 -13.14 11.21 -10.74
C ALA A 315 -12.73 9.73 -10.75
N TYR A 316 -11.75 9.35 -9.91
CA TYR A 316 -11.36 7.94 -9.80
C TYR A 316 -12.37 7.08 -9.04
N SER A 317 -13.14 7.68 -8.12
CA SER A 317 -14.23 6.98 -7.44
C SER A 317 -15.37 6.64 -8.40
N ASP A 318 -15.78 7.60 -9.24
CA ASP A 318 -16.81 7.40 -10.26
C ASP A 318 -16.36 6.37 -11.30
N LEU A 319 -15.07 6.40 -11.67
CA LEU A 319 -14.50 5.44 -12.61
C LEU A 319 -14.47 4.02 -12.03
N ALA A 320 -14.08 3.88 -10.75
CA ALA A 320 -14.12 2.60 -10.06
C ALA A 320 -15.57 2.06 -9.96
N ASP A 321 -16.54 2.92 -9.68
CA ASP A 321 -17.97 2.53 -9.65
C ASP A 321 -18.47 2.07 -11.02
N ALA A 322 -18.12 2.80 -12.09
CA ALA A 322 -18.52 2.47 -13.45
C ALA A 322 -18.06 1.08 -13.91
N TYR A 323 -16.92 0.60 -13.40
CA TYR A 323 -16.36 -0.72 -13.73
C TYR A 323 -16.53 -1.76 -12.61
N GLY A 324 -17.23 -1.43 -11.52
CA GLY A 324 -17.41 -2.32 -10.37
C GLY A 324 -16.07 -2.78 -9.77
N LEU A 325 -15.15 -1.83 -9.57
CA LEU A 325 -13.82 -2.05 -9.00
C LEU A 325 -13.78 -1.64 -7.53
N LEU A 326 -13.05 -2.40 -6.71
CA LEU A 326 -12.73 -2.01 -5.35
C LEU A 326 -11.97 -0.68 -5.33
N LYS A 327 -12.34 0.17 -4.38
CA LYS A 327 -11.70 1.47 -4.14
C LYS A 327 -10.75 1.34 -2.97
N ILE A 328 -9.44 1.29 -3.23
CA ILE A 328 -8.43 1.21 -2.17
C ILE A 328 -7.51 2.43 -2.18
N GLY A 329 -6.56 2.47 -1.25
CA GLY A 329 -5.43 3.39 -1.34
C GLY A 329 -4.36 3.06 -0.32
N GLY A 330 -3.15 3.54 -0.58
CA GLY A 330 -2.08 3.64 0.39
C GLY A 330 -1.25 4.90 0.16
N SER A 331 -0.22 5.07 0.98
CA SER A 331 0.63 6.26 0.93
C SER A 331 1.62 6.26 -0.23
N ASP A 332 1.94 5.08 -0.79
CA ASP A 332 3.07 4.86 -1.68
C ASP A 332 4.39 5.34 -1.01
N TYR A 333 4.50 5.08 0.29
CA TYR A 333 5.60 5.57 1.12
C TYR A 333 6.89 4.79 0.87
N HIS A 334 7.97 5.52 0.60
CA HIS A 334 9.33 5.00 0.41
C HIS A 334 10.30 5.49 1.49
N GLY A 335 9.93 6.45 2.34
CA GLY A 335 10.81 7.03 3.36
C GLY A 335 11.90 7.92 2.79
N ARG A 336 11.64 8.59 1.65
CA ARG A 336 12.52 9.58 1.01
C ARG A 336 12.76 10.80 1.90
N GLY A 337 11.78 11.12 2.76
CA GLY A 337 11.80 12.32 3.59
C GLY A 337 11.46 13.59 2.79
N GLY A 338 11.16 14.67 3.52
CA GLY A 338 10.71 15.94 2.94
C GLY A 338 9.18 16.05 2.79
N HIS A 339 8.71 17.19 2.28
CA HIS A 339 7.28 17.54 2.29
C HIS A 339 6.45 16.99 1.12
N HIS A 340 7.06 16.24 0.20
CA HIS A 340 6.43 15.80 -1.05
C HIS A 340 6.01 14.33 -1.06
N GLU A 341 6.29 13.59 0.01
CA GLU A 341 5.92 12.19 0.18
C GLU A 341 4.79 12.08 1.21
N SER A 342 3.82 11.22 0.95
CA SER A 342 2.75 10.93 1.91
C SER A 342 3.30 10.04 3.02
N GLU A 343 3.11 10.40 4.28
CA GLU A 343 3.49 9.54 5.41
C GLU A 343 2.57 8.33 5.53
N LEU A 344 3.08 7.24 6.14
CA LEU A 344 2.31 6.03 6.40
C LEU A 344 1.02 6.34 7.19
N GLY A 345 -0.12 5.86 6.70
CA GLY A 345 -1.43 6.09 7.32
C GLY A 345 -2.00 7.51 7.16
N SER A 346 -1.33 8.39 6.42
CA SER A 346 -1.81 9.76 6.19
C SER A 346 -2.98 9.84 5.20
N VAL A 347 -3.15 8.83 4.35
CA VAL A 347 -4.27 8.75 3.41
C VAL A 347 -5.57 8.49 4.19
N ASN A 348 -6.54 9.38 4.03
CA ASN A 348 -7.80 9.32 4.78
C ASN A 348 -8.74 8.25 4.20
N LEU A 349 -8.53 7.00 4.61
CA LEU A 349 -9.38 5.87 4.22
C LEU A 349 -10.56 5.69 5.19
N PRO A 350 -11.82 5.66 4.69
CA PRO A 350 -12.98 5.23 5.46
C PRO A 350 -12.91 3.73 5.78
N VAL A 351 -13.42 3.30 6.93
CA VAL A 351 -13.43 1.88 7.32
C VAL A 351 -14.14 0.96 6.30
N LEU A 352 -15.10 1.51 5.54
CA LEU A 352 -15.78 0.80 4.45
C LEU A 352 -14.80 0.28 3.39
N VAL A 353 -13.70 0.99 3.13
CA VAL A 353 -12.67 0.54 2.17
C VAL A 353 -12.12 -0.82 2.57
N LEU A 354 -11.68 -0.96 3.83
CA LEU A 354 -11.11 -2.22 4.30
C LEU A 354 -12.17 -3.31 4.41
N HIS A 355 -13.39 -2.96 4.81
CA HIS A 355 -14.51 -3.90 4.82
C HIS A 355 -14.86 -4.45 3.44
N ASP A 356 -14.97 -3.60 2.42
CA ASP A 356 -15.33 -4.00 1.06
C ASP A 356 -14.16 -4.76 0.40
N PHE A 357 -12.92 -4.35 0.68
CA PHE A 357 -11.74 -5.14 0.34
C PHE A 357 -11.82 -6.55 0.91
N LEU A 358 -12.11 -6.72 2.20
CA LEU A 358 -12.21 -8.04 2.84
C LEU A 358 -13.36 -8.90 2.31
N LYS A 359 -14.47 -8.30 1.87
CA LYS A 359 -15.57 -9.03 1.22
C LYS A 359 -15.12 -9.73 -0.07
N VAL A 360 -14.20 -9.12 -0.81
CA VAL A 360 -13.63 -9.71 -2.04
C VAL A 360 -12.43 -10.60 -1.72
N ALA A 361 -11.54 -10.14 -0.84
CA ALA A 361 -10.30 -10.82 -0.54
C ALA A 361 -10.50 -12.16 0.19
N ARG A 362 -11.41 -12.22 1.19
CA ARG A 362 -11.58 -13.43 2.01
C ARG A 362 -11.99 -14.67 1.20
N PRO A 363 -13.00 -14.63 0.31
CA PRO A 363 -13.31 -15.80 -0.52
C PRO A 363 -12.14 -16.26 -1.40
N ILE A 364 -11.38 -15.32 -1.99
CA ILE A 364 -10.20 -15.62 -2.81
C ILE A 364 -9.13 -16.30 -1.96
N TRP A 365 -8.81 -15.72 -0.80
CA TRP A 365 -7.83 -16.26 0.14
C TRP A 365 -8.24 -17.63 0.69
N CYS A 366 -9.50 -17.82 1.07
CA CYS A 366 -10.00 -19.11 1.55
C CYS A 366 -9.93 -20.19 0.46
N ASN A 367 -10.18 -19.85 -0.80
CA ASN A 367 -10.01 -20.79 -1.91
C ASN A 367 -8.53 -21.17 -2.11
N ALA A 368 -7.63 -20.19 -2.09
CA ALA A 368 -6.19 -20.42 -2.19
C ALA A 368 -5.65 -21.30 -1.05
N ILE A 369 -6.11 -21.06 0.18
CA ILE A 369 -5.78 -21.90 1.35
C ILE A 369 -6.31 -23.32 1.14
N ARG A 370 -7.53 -23.48 0.62
CA ARG A 370 -8.11 -24.79 0.35
C ARG A 370 -7.28 -25.57 -0.67
N GLU A 371 -6.91 -24.95 -1.79
CA GLU A 371 -6.10 -25.56 -2.83
C GLU A 371 -4.74 -26.04 -2.26
N LEU A 372 -4.08 -25.22 -1.43
CA LEU A 372 -2.85 -25.62 -0.75
C LEU A 372 -3.04 -26.86 0.15
N LEU A 373 -4.12 -26.89 0.93
CA LEU A 373 -4.43 -28.02 1.80
C LEU A 373 -4.80 -29.29 1.01
N GLU A 374 -5.49 -29.14 -0.12
CA GLU A 374 -5.82 -30.24 -1.04
C GLU A 374 -4.54 -30.82 -1.66
N CYS A 375 -3.63 -29.98 -2.18
CA CYS A 375 -2.33 -30.43 -2.70
C CYS A 375 -1.50 -31.18 -1.65
N TYR A 376 -1.49 -30.71 -0.40
CA TYR A 376 -0.82 -31.41 0.69
C TYR A 376 -1.49 -32.74 1.04
N ALA A 377 -2.82 -32.81 0.99
CA ALA A 377 -3.56 -34.04 1.25
C ALA A 377 -3.31 -35.12 0.18
N GLU A 378 -3.12 -34.71 -1.08
CA GLU A 378 -2.78 -35.62 -2.18
C GLU A 378 -1.34 -36.13 -2.08
N GLU A 379 -0.39 -35.25 -1.75
CA GLU A 379 1.03 -35.60 -1.60
C GLU A 379 1.60 -35.09 -0.26
N PRO A 380 1.38 -35.82 0.85
CA PRO A 380 1.90 -35.41 2.15
C PRO A 380 3.42 -35.59 2.18
N SER A 381 4.13 -34.48 2.02
CA SER A 381 5.60 -34.41 2.07
C SER A 381 6.05 -33.31 3.04
N ASN A 382 7.25 -33.44 3.62
CA ASN A 382 7.82 -32.37 4.45
C ASN A 382 7.98 -31.07 3.65
N THR A 383 8.25 -31.15 2.34
CA THR A 383 8.31 -29.99 1.46
C THR A 383 6.95 -29.29 1.36
N ASN A 384 5.86 -30.04 1.14
CA ASN A 384 4.51 -29.46 1.07
C ASN A 384 4.02 -28.98 2.45
N LEU A 385 4.43 -29.67 3.53
CA LEU A 385 4.19 -29.21 4.89
C LEU A 385 4.96 -27.93 5.17
N GLU A 386 6.22 -27.80 4.73
CA GLU A 386 6.99 -26.57 4.81
C GLU A 386 6.37 -25.46 3.96
N THR A 387 5.76 -25.71 2.80
CA THR A 387 5.02 -24.66 2.07
C THR A 387 3.85 -24.11 2.89
N ILE A 388 3.19 -24.96 3.68
CA ILE A 388 2.10 -24.59 4.58
C ILE A 388 2.62 -23.97 5.90
N THR A 389 3.72 -24.49 6.44
CA THR A 389 4.23 -24.18 7.80
C THR A 389 5.42 -23.22 7.83
N SER A 390 6.16 -23.02 6.73
CA SER A 390 7.21 -21.98 6.60
C SER A 390 6.62 -20.57 6.63
N GLN A 391 5.29 -20.46 6.59
CA GLN A 391 4.54 -19.23 6.78
C GLN A 391 3.76 -19.19 8.12
N GLU A 392 3.96 -20.16 9.02
CA GLU A 392 3.33 -20.14 10.34
C GLU A 392 3.90 -19.03 11.24
N MET A 393 3.01 -18.10 11.60
CA MET A 393 2.77 -17.89 13.01
C MET A 393 1.52 -18.69 13.39
N GLU A 394 1.59 -19.38 14.52
CA GLU A 394 0.50 -20.13 15.15
C GLU A 394 -0.83 -19.37 15.07
N ASN A 395 -1.80 -19.90 14.32
CA ASN A 395 -3.16 -19.38 14.20
C ASN A 395 -4.14 -20.46 14.71
N GLU A 396 -5.03 -20.11 15.62
CA GLU A 396 -6.02 -21.04 16.22
C GLU A 396 -6.96 -21.67 15.17
N GLU A 397 -7.19 -20.98 14.05
CA GLU A 397 -8.00 -21.49 12.94
C GLU A 397 -7.27 -22.61 12.17
N PHE A 398 -5.93 -22.54 12.11
CA PHE A 398 -5.09 -23.58 11.54
C PHE A 398 -4.93 -24.75 12.52
N GLU A 399 -4.73 -24.51 13.82
CA GLU A 399 -4.65 -25.57 14.82
C GLU A 399 -5.96 -26.35 14.94
N ALA A 400 -7.12 -25.69 14.85
CA ALA A 400 -8.42 -26.37 14.76
C ALA A 400 -8.56 -27.25 13.50
N THR A 401 -7.87 -26.90 12.42
CA THR A 401 -7.87 -27.65 11.15
C THR A 401 -6.84 -28.78 11.16
N LYS A 402 -5.65 -28.54 11.73
CA LYS A 402 -4.57 -29.50 11.98
C LYS A 402 -5.01 -30.60 12.93
N LEU A 403 -5.72 -30.27 14.02
CA LEU A 403 -6.29 -31.23 14.97
C LEU A 403 -7.36 -32.12 14.30
N LYS A 404 -8.13 -31.57 13.35
CA LYS A 404 -9.07 -32.35 12.54
C LYS A 404 -8.35 -33.28 11.56
N LEU A 405 -7.27 -32.81 10.93
CA LEU A 405 -6.48 -33.60 9.97
C LEU A 405 -5.63 -34.68 10.65
N SER A 406 -5.06 -34.42 11.83
CA SER A 406 -4.32 -35.41 12.63
C SER A 406 -5.21 -36.54 13.14
N ASN A 407 -6.49 -36.23 13.41
CA ASN A 407 -7.48 -37.25 13.80
C ASN A 407 -7.91 -38.14 12.62
N VAL A 408 -7.79 -37.65 11.38
CA VAL A 408 -8.04 -38.43 10.15
C VAL A 408 -6.83 -39.32 9.81
N SER A 409 -5.60 -38.88 10.07
CA SER A 409 -4.41 -39.74 9.87
C SER A 409 -4.35 -40.92 10.83
N THR A 410 -5.02 -40.84 11.99
CA THR A 410 -5.12 -41.94 12.96
C THR A 410 -6.29 -42.90 12.71
N SER A 411 -7.24 -42.59 11.82
CA SER A 411 -8.44 -43.41 11.59
C SER A 411 -8.40 -44.28 10.34
N GLN A 412 -7.30 -44.33 9.59
CA GLN A 412 -7.12 -45.32 8.51
C GLN A 412 -6.78 -46.70 9.09
N GLY A 413 -7.78 -47.31 9.71
CA GLY A 413 -7.72 -48.64 10.30
C GLY A 413 -9.10 -49.11 10.76
N GLY A 414 -10.14 -48.94 9.93
CA GLY A 414 -11.48 -49.39 10.26
C GLY A 414 -12.40 -49.36 9.04
N THR A 415 -12.94 -50.53 8.71
CA THR A 415 -13.87 -50.80 7.60
C THR A 415 -15.06 -49.84 7.54
N PRO A 416 -15.56 -49.48 6.33
CA PRO A 416 -16.69 -48.58 6.21
C PRO A 416 -18.00 -49.31 6.57
N VAL A 417 -18.75 -48.76 7.53
CA VAL A 417 -20.15 -49.10 7.76
C VAL A 417 -21.01 -48.05 7.05
N LEU A 418 -21.83 -48.53 6.11
CA LEU A 418 -22.89 -47.78 5.44
C LEU A 418 -23.89 -47.24 6.47
N ILE A 419 -24.25 -45.96 6.37
CA ILE A 419 -25.49 -45.44 6.96
C ILE A 419 -26.26 -44.71 5.86
N GLU A 420 -27.47 -45.21 5.61
CA GLU A 420 -28.48 -44.65 4.70
C GLU A 420 -29.09 -43.33 5.24
N THR A 421 -29.40 -42.45 4.29
CA THR A 421 -30.25 -41.22 4.29
C THR A 421 -29.98 -40.12 5.31
#